data_AF-A0A914D8W1-F1
#
_entry.id   AF-A0A914D8W1-F1
#
_cell.length_a   1.000
_cell.length_b   1.000
_cell.length_c   1.000
_cell.angle_alpha   90.00
_cell.angle_beta   90.00
_cell.angle_gamma   90.00
#
_symmetry.space_group_name_H-M   'P 1'
#
loop_
_entity.id
_entity.type
_entity.pdbx_description
1 polymer ?
#
loop_
_entity_poly.entity_id
_entity_poly.type
_entity_poly.pdbx_seq_one_letter_code
_entity_poly.pdbx_strand_id
1 'polypeptide(L)'
;MKEAANEDYKVYENIEALFIRPLKAGVRPVDDCSLVSPVDGKVIQFGELIDKIEQVKGHDYEFEEFLGPINPNHKAGNKLYQVVIFLRPTDYHCFHS
;
A
#
# COMPACT_ATOMS: atom_id res chain seq x y z
N MET A 1 1.06 19.82 -0.85
CA MET A 1 0.85 20.28 0.54
C MET A 1 -0.59 20.63 0.90
N LYS A 2 -1.47 21.01 -0.03
CA LYS A 2 -2.86 21.45 0.28
C LYS A 2 -3.72 20.49 1.13
N GLU A 3 -3.46 19.19 1.06
CA GLU A 3 -4.19 18.17 1.83
C GLU A 3 -3.56 17.88 3.20
N ALA A 4 -2.32 18.32 3.43
CA ALA A 4 -1.65 18.13 4.71
C ALA A 4 -2.32 19.00 5.78
N ALA A 5 -2.41 18.50 7.01
CA ALA A 5 -2.95 19.26 8.13
C ALA A 5 -2.15 20.55 8.37
N ASN A 6 -0.83 20.52 8.16
CA ASN A 6 0.01 21.70 8.05
C ASN A 6 0.60 21.82 6.63
N GLU A 7 0.25 22.89 5.92
CA GLU A 7 0.68 23.11 4.54
C GLU A 7 2.12 23.64 4.44
N ASP A 8 2.65 24.26 5.50
CA ASP A 8 4.02 24.77 5.52
C ASP A 8 5.00 23.62 5.80
N TYR A 9 5.80 23.27 4.79
CA TYR A 9 6.78 22.19 4.90
C TYR A 9 7.92 22.51 5.89
N LYS A 10 8.13 23.78 6.24
CA LYS A 10 9.18 24.21 7.18
C LYS A 10 8.88 23.84 8.63
N VAL A 11 7.63 23.48 8.92
CA VAL A 11 7.21 23.08 10.28
C VAL A 11 7.63 21.64 10.59
N TYR A 12 7.93 20.82 9.57
CA TYR A 12 8.42 19.46 9.77
C TYR A 12 9.93 19.49 10.06
N GLU A 13 10.33 18.92 11.19
CA GLU A 13 11.71 18.94 11.69
C GLU A 13 12.70 18.23 10.76
N ASN A 14 12.22 17.24 10.01
CA ASN A 14 13.01 16.43 9.11
C ASN A 14 12.15 15.86 7.96
N ILE A 15 12.80 15.19 7.01
CA ILE A 15 12.14 14.61 5.84
C ILE A 15 11.17 13.50 6.23
N GLU A 16 11.51 12.67 7.22
CA GLU A 16 10.64 11.59 7.69
C GLU A 16 9.29 12.15 8.17
N ALA A 17 9.32 13.19 9.01
CA ALA A 17 8.13 13.88 9.49
C ALA A 17 7.27 14.47 8.35
N LEU A 18 7.89 14.89 7.25
CA LEU A 18 7.17 15.34 6.05
C LEU A 18 6.53 14.18 5.26
N PHE A 19 7.18 12.99 5.23
CA PHE A 19 6.65 11.80 4.57
C PHE A 19 5.42 11.24 5.31
N ILE A 20 5.47 11.21 6.65
CA ILE A 20 4.35 10.77 7.51
C ILE A 20 3.41 11.90 7.95
N ARG A 21 3.43 13.04 7.24
CA ARG A 21 2.64 14.22 7.59
C ARG A 21 1.15 13.87 7.80
N PRO A 22 0.49 14.39 8.85
CA PRO A 22 -0.94 14.20 9.02
C PRO A 22 -1.72 14.89 7.88
N LEU A 23 -2.83 14.28 7.49
CA LEU A 23 -3.76 14.85 6.50
C LEU A 23 -4.90 15.62 7.20
N LYS A 24 -5.50 16.57 6.48
CA LYS A 24 -6.71 17.27 6.94
C LYS A 24 -7.87 16.27 7.10
N ALA A 25 -8.72 16.50 8.09
CA ALA A 25 -9.93 15.69 8.27
C ALA A 25 -10.81 15.73 7.01
N GLY A 26 -11.38 14.59 6.63
CA GLY A 26 -12.32 14.46 5.53
C GLY A 26 -11.72 14.44 4.11
N VAL A 27 -10.40 14.59 3.93
CA VAL A 27 -9.78 14.52 2.60
C VAL A 27 -9.62 13.09 2.06
N ARG A 28 -9.86 12.09 2.92
CA ARG A 28 -9.90 10.66 2.59
C ARG A 28 -11.15 10.03 3.23
N PRO A 29 -12.34 10.26 2.67
CA PRO A 29 -13.55 9.57 3.14
C PRO A 29 -13.39 8.06 2.89
N VAL A 30 -13.72 7.25 3.89
CA VAL A 30 -13.68 5.79 3.81
C VAL A 30 -15.08 5.30 3.46
N ASP A 31 -15.18 4.46 2.43
CA ASP A 31 -16.44 3.87 1.98
C ASP A 31 -16.83 2.66 2.86
N ASP A 32 -18.13 2.37 2.96
CA ASP A 32 -18.68 1.23 3.70
C ASP A 32 -18.73 -0.01 2.79
N CYS A 33 -17.56 -0.40 2.28
CA CYS A 33 -17.40 -1.58 1.44
C CYS A 33 -16.42 -2.57 2.08
N SER A 34 -16.44 -3.82 1.61
CA SER A 34 -15.66 -4.89 2.22
C SER A 34 -14.13 -4.70 2.13
N LEU A 35 -13.66 -3.85 1.21
CA LEU A 35 -12.24 -3.57 1.03
C LEU A 35 -12.05 -2.17 0.42
N VAL A 36 -11.30 -1.33 1.13
CA VAL A 36 -10.87 0.00 0.67
C VAL A 36 -9.36 0.02 0.40
N SER A 37 -8.87 1.03 -0.30
CA SER A 37 -7.42 1.19 -0.50
C SER A 37 -6.75 1.49 0.84
N PRO A 38 -5.68 0.76 1.22
CA PRO A 38 -4.98 0.98 2.49
C PRO A 38 -4.04 2.20 2.45
N VAL A 39 -3.74 2.72 1.26
CA VAL A 39 -2.75 3.78 1.02
C VAL A 39 -3.13 4.69 -0.15
N ASP A 40 -2.51 5.86 -0.19
CA ASP A 40 -2.46 6.70 -1.38
C ASP A 40 -1.35 6.21 -2.32
N GLY A 41 -1.69 5.85 -3.55
CA GLY A 41 -0.68 5.43 -4.52
C GLY A 41 -1.29 5.06 -5.87
N LYS A 42 -0.49 4.39 -6.69
CA LYS A 42 -0.91 3.87 -8.00
C LYS A 42 -0.88 2.36 -8.01
N VAL A 43 -1.99 1.73 -8.37
CA VAL A 43 -2.01 0.29 -8.67
C VAL A 43 -1.12 0.05 -9.90
N ILE A 44 -0.10 -0.78 -9.73
CA ILE A 44 0.82 -1.16 -10.82
C ILE A 44 0.61 -2.59 -11.30
N GLN A 45 0.08 -3.47 -10.44
CA GLN A 45 -0.27 -4.84 -10.78
C GLN A 45 -1.43 -5.30 -9.91
N PHE A 46 -2.35 -6.09 -10.45
CA PHE A 46 -3.42 -6.75 -9.70
C PHE A 46 -3.89 -8.01 -10.40
N GLY A 47 -4.32 -9.03 -9.65
CA GLY A 47 -4.84 -10.26 -10.26
C GLY A 47 -4.87 -11.45 -9.31
N GLU A 48 -5.33 -12.59 -9.84
CA GLU A 48 -5.22 -13.89 -9.15
C GLU A 48 -3.74 -14.27 -9.04
N LEU A 49 -3.34 -14.64 -7.84
CA LEU A 49 -2.00 -15.12 -7.57
C LEU A 49 -1.99 -16.63 -7.79
N ILE A 50 -1.30 -17.06 -8.84
CA ILE A 50 -1.21 -18.47 -9.23
C ILE A 50 0.09 -19.06 -8.65
N ASP A 51 1.25 -18.56 -9.07
CA ASP A 51 2.56 -19.09 -8.62
C ASP A 51 3.61 -18.01 -8.31
N LYS A 52 3.51 -16.84 -8.95
CA LYS A 52 4.53 -15.78 -8.89
C LYS A 52 3.93 -14.41 -8.63
N ILE A 53 4.67 -13.61 -7.86
CA ILE A 53 4.41 -12.18 -7.72
C ILE A 53 5.09 -11.49 -8.89
N GLU A 54 4.32 -11.17 -9.92
CA GLU A 54 4.79 -10.44 -11.09
C GLU A 54 5.21 -9.01 -10.72
N GLN A 55 6.48 -8.71 -10.98
CA GLN A 55 7.09 -7.38 -11.02
C GLN A 55 7.03 -6.50 -9.75
N VAL A 56 7.95 -6.80 -8.83
CA VAL A 56 8.60 -5.77 -8.02
C VAL A 56 10.01 -5.58 -8.57
N LYS A 57 10.36 -4.38 -9.06
CA LYS A 57 11.72 -4.05 -9.58
C LYS A 57 12.20 -4.92 -10.77
N GLY A 58 11.29 -5.33 -11.66
CA GLY A 58 11.64 -6.03 -12.90
C GLY A 58 12.09 -7.49 -12.74
N HIS A 59 11.86 -8.08 -11.56
CA HIS A 59 12.10 -9.50 -11.28
C HIS A 59 10.78 -10.15 -10.84
N ASP A 60 10.59 -11.41 -11.23
CA ASP A 60 9.51 -12.24 -10.72
C ASP A 60 9.98 -12.92 -9.44
N TYR A 61 9.19 -12.81 -8.37
CA TYR A 61 9.47 -13.51 -7.11
C TYR A 61 8.56 -14.73 -7.00
N GLU A 62 9.13 -15.87 -6.60
CA GLU A 62 8.33 -17.01 -6.20
C GLU A 62 7.54 -16.64 -4.94
N PHE A 63 6.26 -16.98 -4.94
CA PHE A 63 5.37 -16.60 -3.86
C PHE A 63 5.83 -17.11 -2.48
N GLU A 64 6.35 -18.34 -2.44
CA GLU A 64 6.90 -18.96 -1.22
C GLU A 64 8.18 -18.25 -0.73
N GLU A 65 9.04 -17.82 -1.65
CA GLU A 65 10.25 -17.07 -1.32
C GLU A 65 9.89 -15.69 -0.76
N PHE A 66 8.87 -15.04 -1.31
CA PHE A 66 8.44 -13.71 -0.89
C PHE A 66 7.78 -13.68 0.50
N LEU A 67 6.89 -14.64 0.79
CA LEU A 67 6.20 -14.69 2.08
C LEU A 67 6.98 -15.44 3.17
N GLY A 68 8.01 -16.20 2.81
CA GLY A 68 8.65 -17.16 3.69
C GLY A 68 7.75 -18.39 3.94
N PRO A 69 8.11 -19.28 4.89
CA PRO A 69 7.36 -20.52 5.15
C PRO A 69 5.90 -20.20 5.50
N ILE A 70 5.01 -20.49 4.56
CA ILE A 70 3.58 -20.17 4.66
C ILE A 70 2.95 -21.09 5.71
N ASN A 71 2.24 -20.48 6.66
CA ASN A 71 1.45 -21.23 7.64
C ASN A 71 0.34 -21.97 6.88
N PRO A 72 0.19 -23.31 6.99
CA PRO A 72 -0.65 -24.15 6.11
C PRO A 72 -2.17 -23.96 6.27
N ASN A 73 -2.61 -22.83 6.86
CA ASN A 73 -4.02 -22.46 6.94
C ASN A 73 -4.63 -22.01 5.60
N HIS A 74 -3.91 -22.17 4.49
CA HIS A 74 -4.54 -22.20 3.17
C HIS A 74 -5.53 -23.35 3.12
N LYS A 75 -6.81 -23.04 3.36
CA LYS A 75 -7.89 -23.98 3.06
C LYS A 75 -7.77 -24.36 1.60
N ALA A 76 -7.59 -25.65 1.35
CA ALA A 76 -7.54 -26.19 -0.01
C ALA A 76 -8.77 -25.69 -0.79
N GLY A 77 -8.53 -24.99 -1.91
CA GLY A 77 -9.58 -24.43 -2.77
C GLY A 77 -9.78 -22.92 -2.70
N ASN A 78 -9.13 -22.20 -1.78
CA ASN A 78 -9.15 -20.73 -1.79
C ASN A 78 -8.23 -20.18 -2.89
N LYS A 79 -8.75 -19.24 -3.69
CA LYS A 79 -7.95 -18.44 -4.62
C LYS A 79 -7.34 -17.26 -3.89
N LEU A 80 -6.08 -16.97 -4.18
CA LEU A 80 -5.39 -15.80 -3.67
C LEU A 80 -5.40 -14.70 -4.72
N TYR A 81 -5.44 -13.46 -4.26
CA TYR A 81 -5.37 -12.27 -5.11
C TYR A 81 -4.29 -11.35 -4.57
N GLN A 82 -3.59 -10.68 -5.48
CA GLN A 82 -2.58 -9.69 -5.16
C GLN A 82 -2.93 -8.34 -5.77
N VAL A 83 -2.54 -7.27 -5.08
CA VAL A 83 -2.55 -5.90 -5.59
C VAL A 83 -1.25 -5.25 -5.16
N VAL A 84 -0.46 -4.81 -6.13
CA VAL A 84 0.79 -4.08 -5.90
C VAL A 84 0.52 -2.60 -6.11
N ILE A 85 0.71 -1.81 -5.04
CA ILE A 85 0.49 -0.36 -5.04
C ILE A 85 1.84 0.34 -4.89
N PHE A 86 2.16 1.23 -5.83
CA PHE A 86 3.36 2.06 -5.81
C PHE A 86 3.06 3.42 -5.18
N LEU A 87 3.80 3.77 -4.12
CA LEU A 87 3.75 5.07 -3.46
C LEU A 87 4.90 5.94 -3.98
N ARG A 88 4.58 7.08 -4.60
CA ARG A 88 5.56 8.08 -4.99
C ARG A 88 6.02 8.87 -3.75
N PRO A 89 7.22 9.48 -3.77
CA PRO A 89 7.68 10.36 -2.70
C PRO A 89 6.71 11.49 -2.33
N THR A 90 5.87 11.93 -3.27
CA THR A 90 4.86 12.99 -3.05
C THR A 90 3.58 12.52 -2.38
N ASP A 91 3.31 11.21 -2.41
CA ASP A 91 2.09 10.63 -1.86
C ASP A 91 2.13 10.68 -0.31
N TYR A 92 1.08 10.19 0.34
CA TYR A 92 1.02 10.10 1.81
C TYR A 92 1.54 8.73 2.25
N HIS A 93 2.55 8.70 3.13
CA HIS A 93 3.28 7.48 3.49
C HIS A 93 2.84 6.90 4.84
N CYS A 94 1.53 6.74 5.04
CA CYS A 94 1.00 5.92 6.13
C CYS A 94 -0.01 4.91 5.59
N PHE A 95 -0.03 3.74 6.23
CA PHE A 95 -0.89 2.62 5.87
C PHE A 95 -2.09 2.54 6.82
N HIS A 96 -3.25 2.18 6.28
CA HIS A 96 -4.53 2.10 6.99
C HIS A 96 -5.20 0.75 6.72
N SER A 97 -6.15 0.37 7.58
CA SER A 97 -6.92 -0.89 7.54
C SER A 97 -8.41 -0.64 7.60
#